data_AF-A0AAX1Q383-F1
#
_entry.id   AF-A0AAX1Q383-F1
#
_cell.length_a   1.000
_cell.length_b   1.000
_cell.length_c   1.000
_cell.angle_alpha   90.00
_cell.angle_beta   90.00
_cell.angle_gamma   90.00
#
_symmetry.space_group_name_H-M   'P 1'
#
loop_
_entity.id
_entity.type
_entity.pdbx_description
1 polymer ?
#
loop_
_entity_poly.entity_id
_entity_poly.type
_entity_poly.pdbx_seq_one_letter_code
_entity_poly.pdbx_strand_id
1 'polypeptide(L)' 'MNFEDTLVLQLQEQIGRFVEIATDDTIVTGILFQISEGLIEISQVLPGYGGVLPTLLPTSSVNFIRVQ' A
#
# COMPACT_ATOMS: atom_id res chain seq x y z
N MET A 1 -16.93 -15.32 -2.73
CA MET A 1 -15.91 -14.28 -2.49
C MET A 1 -14.64 -14.75 -3.16
N ASN A 2 -14.11 -13.96 -4.09
CA ASN A 2 -12.77 -14.18 -4.63
C ASN A 2 -11.73 -13.76 -3.58
N PHE A 3 -10.55 -14.36 -3.59
CA PHE A 3 -9.46 -14.00 -2.69
C PHE A 3 -9.08 -12.52 -2.82
N GLU A 4 -9.08 -12.00 -4.05
CA GLU A 4 -8.84 -10.57 -4.32
C GLU A 4 -9.88 -9.67 -3.66
N ASP A 5 -11.17 -10.02 -3.72
CA ASP A 5 -12.22 -9.23 -3.09
C ASP A 5 -12.03 -9.15 -1.57
N THR A 6 -11.64 -10.27 -0.95
CA THR A 6 -11.36 -10.33 0.49
C THR A 6 -10.11 -9.52 0.85
N LEU A 7 -9.06 -9.58 0.04
CA LEU A 7 -7.85 -8.79 0.23
C LEU A 7 -8.15 -7.28 0.12
N VAL A 8 -8.91 -6.88 -0.88
CA VAL A 8 -9.31 -5.48 -1.07
C VAL A 8 -10.11 -4.99 0.13
N LEU A 9 -11.07 -5.78 0.61
CA LEU A 9 -11.90 -5.43 1.75
C LEU A 9 -11.07 -5.31 3.04
N GLN A 10 -10.14 -6.25 3.27
CA GLN A 10 -9.22 -6.17 4.40
C GLN A 10 -8.31 -4.93 4.32
N LEU A 11 -7.79 -4.58 3.15
CA LEU A 11 -6.96 -3.39 2.97
C LEU A 11 -7.75 -2.09 3.11
N GLN A 12 -9.02 -2.07 2.69
CA GLN A 12 -9.91 -0.93 2.91
C GLN A 12 -10.09 -0.62 4.40
N GLU A 13 -10.16 -1.64 5.25
CA GLU A 13 -10.22 -1.46 6.72
C GLU A 13 -8.93 -0.87 7.31
N GLN A 14 -7.81 -0.90 6.56
CA GLN A 14 -6.51 -0.37 6.97
C GLN A 14 -6.19 0.99 6.36
N ILE A 15 -7.12 1.63 5.65
CA ILE A 15 -6.93 2.99 5.13
C ILE A 15 -6.59 3.95 6.28
N GLY A 16 -5.57 4.78 6.08
CA GLY A 16 -5.00 5.69 7.07
C GLY A 16 -3.95 5.06 7.99
N ARG A 17 -3.70 3.75 7.91
CA ARG A 17 -2.63 3.07 8.66
C ARG A 17 -1.29 3.20 7.95
N PHE A 18 -0.23 3.15 8.74
CA PHE A 18 1.12 3.00 8.21
C PHE A 18 1.32 1.56 7.73
N VAL A 19 1.76 1.42 6.48
CA VAL A 19 1.97 0.13 5.83
C VAL A 19 3.37 0.06 5.23
N GLU A 20 3.89 -1.15 5.23
CA GLU A 20 5.13 -1.52 4.54
C GLU A 20 4.79 -2.56 3.48
N ILE A 21 5.06 -2.23 2.22
CA ILE A 21 4.73 -3.02 1.05
C ILE A 21 6.03 -3.47 0.39
N ALA A 22 6.24 -4.78 0.32
CA ALA A 22 7.36 -5.37 -0.40
C ALA A 22 6.93 -5.73 -1.83
N THR A 23 7.68 -5.24 -2.82
CA THR A 23 7.59 -5.67 -4.22
C THR A 23 8.80 -6.53 -4.58
N ASP A 24 8.94 -6.92 -5.85
CA ASP A 24 10.11 -7.67 -6.31
C ASP A 24 11.41 -6.89 -6.20
N ASP A 25 11.34 -5.57 -6.40
CA ASP A 25 12.52 -4.71 -6.54
C ASP A 25 12.80 -3.86 -5.29
N THR A 26 11.79 -3.58 -4.46
CA THR A 26 11.93 -2.61 -3.37
C THR A 26 10.92 -2.79 -2.24
N ILE A 27 11.18 -2.13 -1.12
CA ILE A 27 10.25 -1.97 -0.01
C ILE A 27 9.76 -0.53 0.01
N VAL A 28 8.44 -0.38 0.06
CA VAL A 28 7.77 0.89 0.08
C VAL A 28 7.03 1.08 1.41
N THR A 29 7.33 2.16 2.11
CA THR A 29 6.70 2.50 3.39
C THR A 29 5.91 3.79 3.31
N GLY A 30 4.72 3.82 3.89
CA GLY A 30 3.89 5.02 3.86
C GLY A 30 2.53 4.82 4.52
N ILE A 31 1.66 5.80 4.37
CA ILE A 31 0.27 5.71 4.83
C ILE A 31 -0.58 5.17 3.68
N LEU A 32 -1.34 4.10 3.94
CA LEU A 32 -2.31 3.56 2.97
C LEU A 32 -3.43 4.59 2.77
N PHE A 33 -3.57 5.10 1.55
CA PHE A 33 -4.55 6.13 1.24
C PHE A 33 -5.82 5.53 0.65
N GLN A 34 -5.68 4.66 -0.35
CA GLN A 34 -6.81 4.04 -1.03
C GLN A 34 -6.38 2.74 -1.71
N ILE A 35 -7.35 1.86 -1.97
CA ILE A 35 -7.21 0.75 -2.92
C ILE A 35 -8.41 0.76 -3.88
N SER A 36 -8.14 0.74 -5.18
CA SER A 36 -9.18 0.73 -6.22
C SER A 36 -8.65 0.11 -7.51
N GLU A 37 -9.47 -0.70 -8.18
CA GLU A 37 -9.17 -1.25 -9.50
C GLU A 37 -7.81 -1.98 -9.58
N GLY A 38 -7.41 -2.66 -8.50
CA GLY A 38 -6.12 -3.35 -8.43
C GLY A 38 -4.91 -2.42 -8.26
N LEU A 39 -5.12 -1.17 -7.90
CA LEU A 39 -4.08 -0.21 -7.54
C LEU A 39 -4.15 0.13 -6.05
N ILE A 40 -3.00 0.12 -5.41
CA ILE A 40 -2.78 0.57 -4.03
C ILE A 40 -2.15 1.96 -4.11
N GLU A 41 -2.83 2.92 -3.50
CA GLU A 41 -2.32 4.27 -3.32
C GLU A 41 -1.79 4.46 -1.91
N ILE A 42 -0.56 4.95 -1.82
CA ILE A 42 0.15 5.16 -0.58
C ILE A 42 0.83 6.53 -0.59
N SER A 43 0.71 7.22 0.53
CA SER A 43 1.50 8.42 0.80
C SER A 43 2.84 7.99 1.38
N GLN A 44 3.86 7.83 0.53
CA GLN A 44 5.20 7.47 0.99
C GLN A 44 5.77 8.60 1.85
N VAL A 45 6.39 8.21 2.97
CA VAL A 45 7.14 9.15 3.80
C VAL A 45 8.61 9.02 3.40
N LEU A 46 9.13 10.03 2.69
CA LEU A 46 10.52 10.03 2.25
C LEU A 46 11.44 10.35 3.44
N PRO A 47 12.57 9.64 3.59
CA PRO A 47 13.56 10.00 4.59
C PRO A 47 14.21 11.34 4.21
N GLY A 48 14.14 12.31 5.12
CA GLY A 48 14.67 13.67 4.93
C GLY A 48 13.59 14.71 4.59
N TYR A 49 13.73 15.90 5.18
CA TYR A 49 12.86 17.09 5.03
C TYR A 49 11.32 16.87 5.04
N GLY A 50 10.82 15.73 5.51
CA GLY A 50 9.39 15.47 5.74
C GLY A 50 8.55 15.42 4.46
N GLY A 51 9.15 15.07 3.32
CA GLY A 51 8.44 14.98 2.05
C GLY A 51 7.45 13.82 2.02
N VAL A 52 6.23 14.09 1.55
CA VAL A 52 5.24 13.05 1.23
C VAL A 52 5.20 12.87 -0.29
N LEU A 53 5.39 11.64 -0.76
CA LEU A 53 5.32 11.29 -2.17
C LEU A 53 4.15 10.33 -2.42
N PRO A 54 3.08 10.77 -3.13
CA PRO A 54 2.03 9.87 -3.57
C PRO A 54 2.62 8.80 -4.49
N THR A 55 2.39 7.54 -4.15
CA THR A 55 2.88 6.39 -4.92
C THR A 55 1.72 5.45 -5.21
N LEU A 56 1.66 4.99 -6.47
CA LEU A 56 0.71 4.00 -6.93
C LEU A 56 1.44 2.70 -7.20
N LEU A 57 0.94 1.61 -6.64
CA LEU A 57 1.47 0.27 -6.80
C LEU A 57 0.38 -0.67 -7.31
N PRO A 58 0.61 -1.44 -8.38
CA PRO A 58 -0.34 -2.47 -8.77
C PRO A 58 -0.33 -3.60 -7.73
N THR A 59 -1.51 -4.09 -7.34
CA THR A 59 -1.64 -5.23 -6.41
C THR A 59 -0.91 -6.47 -6.90
N SER A 60 -0.77 -6.61 -8.22
CA SER A 60 -0.05 -7.71 -8.86
C SER A 60 1.46 -7.69 -8.65
N SER A 61 2.06 -6.54 -8.32
CA SER A 61 3.50 -6.45 -8.01
C SER A 61 3.80 -6.57 -6.52
N VAL A 62 2.79 -6.82 -5.69
CA VAL A 62 2.92 -6.89 -4.24
C VAL A 62 3.19 -8.32 -3.82
N ASN A 63 4.33 -8.53 -3.16
CA ASN A 63 4.69 -9.81 -2.57
C ASN A 63 4.11 -9.94 -1.17
N PHE A 64 4.16 -8.86 -0.37
CA PHE A 64 3.69 -8.86 1.00
C PHE A 64 3.33 -7.44 1.48
N ILE A 65 2.33 -7.34 2.36
CA ILE A 65 1.93 -6.10 3.04
C ILE A 65 1.97 -6.33 4.55
N ARG A 66 2.69 -5.46 5.26
CA ARG A 66 2.67 -5.38 6.72
C ARG A 66 1.95 -4.12 7.16
N VAL A 67 0.96 -4.29 8.03
CA VAL A 67 0.24 -3.18 8.67
C VAL A 67 0.83 -2.98 10.08
N GLN A 68 1.05 -1.72 10.47
CA GLN A 68 1.50 -1.33 11.81
C GLN A 68 0.37 -0.79 12.69
#